data_AF-A0A2N7NHP4-F1
#
_entry.id   AF-A0A2N7NHP4-F1
#
_cell.length_a   1.000
_cell.length_b   1.000
_cell.length_c   1.000
_cell.angle_alpha   90.00
_cell.angle_beta   90.00
_cell.angle_gamma   90.00
#
_symmetry.space_group_name_H-M   'P 1'
#
loop_
_entity.id
_entity.type
_entity.pdbx_description
1 polymer ?
#
loop_
_entity_poly.entity_id
_entity_poly.type
_entity_poly.pdbx_seq_one_letter_code
_entity_poly.pdbx_strand_id
1 'polypeptide(L)'
;MLLTGCANRTEWVATQVVVKLPPAGLIVSCHKPEIRGTSPLITASEDVPKLKAALSQCAQQAEDYLQWRAKHEKTKRDDND
;
A
#
# COMPACT_ATOMS: atom_id res chain seq x y z
N MET A 1 -4.76 52.44 38.89
CA MET A 1 -5.52 51.74 37.83
C MET A 1 -4.68 50.55 37.40
N LEU A 2 -5.09 49.33 37.75
CA LEU A 2 -4.45 48.09 37.26
C LEU A 2 -5.20 47.64 36.00
N LEU A 3 -4.53 47.63 34.86
CA LEU A 3 -5.03 47.01 33.64
C LEU A 3 -4.70 45.51 33.69
N THR A 4 -5.55 44.72 34.35
CA THR A 4 -5.52 43.26 34.20
C THR A 4 -6.15 42.90 32.86
N GLY A 5 -5.32 42.82 31.82
CA GLY A 5 -5.74 42.23 30.55
C GLY A 5 -5.95 40.73 30.70
N CYS A 6 -7.09 40.22 30.24
CA CYS A 6 -7.39 38.80 30.20
C CYS A 6 -6.49 38.10 29.16
N ALA A 7 -5.27 37.76 29.55
CA ALA A 7 -4.42 36.86 28.79
C ALA A 7 -4.92 35.42 29.01
N ASN A 8 -5.93 34.99 28.23
CA ASN A 8 -6.28 33.58 28.18
C ASN A 8 -5.09 32.80 27.60
N ARG A 9 -4.65 31.76 28.31
CA ARG A 9 -3.59 30.87 27.85
C ARG A 9 -4.10 30.14 26.60
N THR A 10 -3.42 30.29 25.47
CA THR A 10 -3.70 29.47 24.30
C THR A 10 -3.42 28.02 24.64
N GLU A 11 -4.46 27.20 24.63
CA GLU A 11 -4.31 25.76 24.84
C GLU A 11 -3.60 25.14 23.64
N TRP A 12 -2.66 24.25 23.92
CA TRP A 12 -1.93 23.55 22.89
C TRP A 12 -2.84 22.51 22.25
N VAL A 13 -3.13 22.66 20.96
CA VAL A 13 -3.82 21.62 20.18
C VAL A 13 -2.79 20.59 19.76
N ALA A 14 -2.86 19.39 20.33
CA ALA A 14 -2.02 18.27 19.93
C ALA A 14 -2.69 17.51 18.76
N THR A 15 -2.07 17.56 17.59
CA THR A 15 -2.54 16.82 16.42
C THR A 15 -1.97 15.40 16.45
N GLN A 16 -2.83 14.38 16.39
CA GLN A 16 -2.42 12.98 16.30
C GLN A 16 -2.60 12.46 14.87
N VAL A 17 -1.58 11.80 14.32
CA VAL A 17 -1.65 11.15 13.01
C VAL A 17 -2.09 9.71 13.21
N VAL A 18 -3.33 9.39 12.84
CA VAL A 18 -3.86 8.02 12.91
C VAL A 18 -3.66 7.33 11.56
N VAL A 19 -2.78 6.32 11.53
CA VAL A 19 -2.57 5.49 10.34
C VAL A 19 -3.64 4.39 10.29
N LYS A 20 -4.60 4.54 9.37
CA LYS A 20 -5.62 3.51 9.09
C LYS A 20 -5.18 2.66 7.90
N LEU A 21 -5.01 1.36 8.14
CA LEU A 21 -4.76 0.40 7.07
C LEU A 21 -6.07 0.10 6.33
N PRO A 22 -6.04 -0.12 5.01
CA PRO A 22 -7.19 -0.66 4.29
C PRO A 22 -7.60 -2.03 4.86
N PRO A 23 -8.85 -2.46 4.65
CA PRO A 23 -9.32 -3.76 5.13
C PRO A 23 -8.41 -4.91 4.70
N ALA A 24 -8.19 -5.86 5.61
CA ALA A 24 -7.51 -7.12 5.31
C ALA A 24 -8.18 -7.80 4.09
N GLY A 25 -7.37 -8.40 3.21
CA GLY A 25 -7.89 -9.16 2.06
C GLY A 25 -8.38 -8.35 0.84
N LEU A 26 -8.31 -7.01 0.85
CA LEU A 26 -8.64 -6.19 -0.33
C LEU A 26 -7.80 -6.56 -1.58
N ILE A 27 -6.51 -6.79 -1.36
CA ILE A 27 -5.59 -7.37 -2.35
C ILE A 27 -5.00 -8.61 -1.69
N VAL A 28 -4.98 -9.71 -2.45
CA VAL A 28 -4.42 -11.00 -2.03
C VAL A 28 -3.25 -11.36 -2.94
N SER A 29 -2.30 -12.12 -2.38
CA SER A 29 -1.22 -12.68 -3.19
C SER A 29 -1.82 -13.59 -4.26
N CYS A 30 -1.50 -13.31 -5.53
CA CYS A 30 -1.97 -14.11 -6.65
C CYS A 30 -0.89 -15.13 -7.03
N HIS A 31 -1.25 -16.41 -7.06
CA HIS A 31 -0.35 -17.44 -7.56
C HIS A 31 -0.27 -17.32 -9.09
N LYS A 32 0.95 -17.20 -9.61
CA LYS A 32 1.18 -17.18 -11.06
C LYS A 32 1.03 -18.61 -11.61
N PRO A 33 0.02 -18.89 -12.46
CA PRO A 33 -0.12 -20.22 -13.03
C PRO A 33 1.00 -20.52 -14.03
N GLU A 34 1.29 -21.81 -14.21
CA GLU A 34 2.09 -22.27 -15.35
C GLU A 34 1.30 -22.00 -16.64
N ILE A 35 1.85 -21.17 -17.52
CA ILE A 35 1.20 -20.84 -18.79
C ILE A 35 1.67 -21.82 -19.85
N ARG A 36 0.76 -22.69 -20.31
CA ARG A 36 0.95 -23.51 -21.51
C ARG A 36 0.13 -22.90 -22.64
N GLY A 37 0.82 -22.29 -23.60
CA GLY A 37 0.19 -21.71 -24.78
C GLY A 37 0.35 -22.62 -25.99
N THR A 38 -0.72 -22.76 -26.78
CA THR A 38 -0.70 -23.32 -28.15
C THR A 38 -0.59 -22.23 -29.22
N SER A 39 -0.28 -20.99 -28.81
CA SER A 39 -0.21 -19.84 -29.70
C SER A 39 0.89 -20.00 -30.76
N PRO A 40 0.67 -19.52 -32.00
CA PRO A 40 1.69 -19.52 -33.04
C PRO A 40 2.98 -18.81 -32.60
N LEU A 41 4.12 -19.28 -33.11
CA LEU A 41 5.44 -18.83 -32.66
C LEU A 41 5.62 -17.30 -32.75
N ILE A 42 5.08 -16.68 -33.81
CA ILE A 42 5.16 -15.24 -34.06
C ILE A 42 4.46 -14.43 -32.95
N THR A 43 3.21 -14.81 -32.61
CA THR A 43 2.45 -14.17 -31.51
C THR A 43 3.13 -14.40 -30.16
N ALA A 44 3.71 -15.59 -29.96
CA ALA A 44 4.43 -15.92 -28.74
C ALA A 44 5.74 -15.10 -28.60
N SER A 45 6.42 -14.76 -29.70
CA SER A 45 7.66 -13.98 -29.67
C SER A 45 7.43 -12.47 -29.58
N GLU A 46 6.32 -11.96 -30.11
CA GLU A 46 6.10 -10.51 -30.21
C GLU A 46 5.09 -9.98 -29.20
N ASP A 47 3.92 -10.59 -29.11
CA ASP A 47 2.80 -10.04 -28.35
C ASP A 47 2.83 -10.47 -26.88
N VAL A 48 3.25 -11.70 -26.61
CA VAL A 48 3.38 -12.20 -25.23
C VAL A 48 4.40 -11.39 -24.42
N PRO A 49 5.60 -11.04 -24.92
CA PRO A 49 6.53 -10.19 -24.18
C PRO A 49 5.99 -8.77 -23.96
N LYS A 50 5.32 -8.17 -24.96
CA LYS A 50 4.68 -6.85 -24.82
C LYS A 50 3.60 -6.87 -23.74
N LEU A 51 2.73 -7.89 -23.77
CA LEU A 51 1.69 -8.06 -22.77
C LEU A 51 2.28 -8.28 -21.37
N LYS A 52 3.32 -9.11 -21.26
CA LYS A 52 4.04 -9.33 -20.00
C LYS A 52 4.67 -8.04 -19.46
N ALA A 53 5.25 -7.22 -20.34
CA ALA A 53 5.84 -5.94 -19.95
C ALA A 53 4.78 -4.93 -19.51
N ALA A 54 3.61 -4.89 -20.14
CA ALA A 54 2.50 -4.03 -19.71
C ALA A 54 1.94 -4.47 -18.34
N LEU A 55 1.78 -5.77 -18.13
CA LEU A 55 1.19 -6.31 -16.90
C LEU A 55 2.17 -6.35 -15.72
N SER A 56 3.49 -6.29 -15.96
CA SER A 56 4.49 -6.34 -14.89
C SER A 56 4.37 -5.16 -13.93
N GLN A 57 4.00 -3.98 -14.44
CA GLN A 57 3.80 -2.79 -13.61
C GLN A 57 2.66 -2.99 -12.61
N CYS A 58 1.53 -3.55 -13.06
CA CYS A 58 0.40 -3.87 -12.19
C CYS A 58 0.76 -4.94 -11.16
N ALA A 59 1.52 -5.96 -11.58
CA ALA A 59 1.98 -7.00 -10.66
C ALA A 59 2.89 -6.43 -9.56
N GLN A 60 3.78 -5.49 -9.91
CA GLN A 60 4.66 -4.84 -8.94
C GLN A 60 3.87 -4.01 -7.92
N GLN A 61 2.86 -3.24 -8.36
CA GLN A 61 2.03 -2.45 -7.45
C GLN A 61 1.31 -3.31 -6.40
N ALA A 62 0.79 -4.47 -6.81
CA ALA A 62 0.15 -5.39 -5.88
C ALA A 62 1.15 -5.94 -4.84
N GLU A 63 2.36 -6.30 -5.28
CA GLU A 63 3.42 -6.79 -4.39
C GLU A 63 3.89 -5.70 -3.43
N ASP A 64 4.15 -4.49 -3.92
CA ASP A 64 4.57 -3.33 -3.12
C ASP A 64 3.53 -3.02 -2.02
N TYR A 65 2.25 -3.07 -2.37
CA TYR A 65 1.16 -2.89 -1.41
C TYR A 65 1.15 -3.98 -0.33
N LEU A 66 1.30 -5.24 -0.71
CA LEU A 66 1.33 -6.36 0.24
C LEU A 66 2.52 -6.24 1.20
N GLN A 67 3.70 -5.87 0.69
CA GLN A 67 4.89 -5.63 1.51
C GLN A 67 4.74 -4.44 2.45
N TRP A 68 4.19 -3.33 1.95
CA TRP A 68 3.87 -2.15 2.77
C TRP A 68 2.91 -2.50 3.91
N ARG A 69 1.83 -3.24 3.60
CA ARG A 69 0.84 -3.67 4.59
C ARG A 69 1.47 -4.56 5.66
N ALA A 70 2.29 -5.54 5.26
CA ALA A 70 2.97 -6.45 6.18
C ALA A 70 3.95 -5.73 7.14
N LYS A 71 4.59 -4.64 6.69
CA LYS A 71 5.44 -3.81 7.56
C LYS A 71 4.61 -3.09 8.63
N HIS A 72 3.50 -2.49 8.23
CA HIS A 72 2.67 -1.71 9.15
C HIS A 72 1.77 -2.55 10.07
N GLU A 73 1.42 -3.77 9.68
CA GLU A 73 0.75 -4.73 10.58
C GLU A 73 1.68 -5.17 11.72
N LYS A 74 2.99 -5.33 11.47
CA LYS A 74 3.97 -5.68 12.52
C LYS A 74 4.12 -4.56 13.54
N THR A 75 4.27 -3.31 13.09
CA THR A 75 4.38 -2.15 14.00
C THR A 75 3.18 -2.03 14.94
N LYS A 76 1.95 -2.30 14.46
CA LYS A 76 0.77 -2.30 15.33
C LYS A 76 0.76 -3.39 16.40
N ARG A 77 1.49 -4.49 16.19
CA ARG A 77 1.56 -5.58 17.18
C ARG A 77 2.60 -5.30 18.25
N ASP A 78 3.70 -4.65 17.89
CA ASP A 78 4.78 -4.30 18.80
C ASP A 78 4.44 -3.07 19.69
N ASP A 79 3.56 -2.17 19.24
CA ASP A 79 3.04 -1.04 20.05
C ASP A 79 1.96 -1.47 21.09
N ASN A 80 1.54 -2.74 21.08
CA ASN A 80 0.41 -3.24 21.86
C ASN A 80 0.80 -4.39 22.82
N ASP A 81 2.10 -4.60 23.02
CA ASP A 81 2.76 -5.50 23.99
C ASP A 81 3.64 -4.66 24.93
#